data_AF-A0A0Q7NPV0-F1
#
_entry.id   AF-A0A0Q7NPV0-F1
#
_cell.length_a   1.000
_cell.length_b   1.000
_cell.length_c   1.000
_cell.angle_alpha   90.00
_cell.angle_beta   90.00
_cell.angle_gamma   90.00
#
_symmetry.space_group_name_H-M   'P 1'
#
loop_
_entity.id
_entity.type
_entity.pdbx_description
1 polymer ?
#
loop_
_entity_poly.entity_id
_entity_poly.type
_entity_poly.pdbx_seq_one_letter_code
_entity_poly.pdbx_strand_id
1 'polypeptide(L)'
;MSEKNPARQRLETPVGSRFSFDWDSDAFARSSERVARFLGTGRYLAIQTVIVIVWILLNVFAVALRWDPYPFILLNLAFSTQAAYAAPLILLAQNRQDNRDKVSLDEDRTRAAQTKADTEFLARELASLRLAVGEVATRDYLRRELEEIKDVLDRIDAVTTPDGAPKTDKKRKAVRKKTSGQTPSSAPISPGAPDV
;
A
#
# COMPACT_ATOMS: atom_id res chain seq x y z
N MET A 1 -29.66 15.60 -48.28
CA MET A 1 -28.24 15.63 -48.67
C MET A 1 -27.44 15.98 -47.44
N SER A 2 -26.62 15.04 -47.00
CA SER A 2 -25.81 15.12 -45.78
C SER A 2 -24.54 15.91 -46.10
N GLU A 3 -24.33 17.06 -45.46
CA GLU A 3 -23.04 17.74 -45.52
C GLU A 3 -22.41 17.85 -44.14
N LYS A 4 -21.24 17.22 -44.06
CA LYS A 4 -20.35 17.03 -42.93
C LYS A 4 -19.79 18.40 -42.52
N ASN A 5 -19.93 18.77 -41.24
CA ASN A 5 -19.09 19.82 -40.65
C ASN A 5 -18.03 19.19 -39.72
N PRO A 6 -16.81 18.89 -40.20
CA PRO A 6 -15.71 18.40 -39.36
C PRO A 6 -14.86 19.55 -38.81
N ALA A 7 -15.47 20.65 -38.32
CA ALA A 7 -14.74 21.76 -37.69
C ALA A 7 -14.49 21.54 -36.19
N ARG A 8 -14.04 20.34 -35.80
CA ARG A 8 -13.37 20.11 -34.51
C ARG A 8 -12.02 19.47 -34.75
N GLN A 9 -11.21 20.25 -35.46
CA GLN A 9 -9.80 20.05 -35.69
C GLN A 9 -9.11 19.96 -34.33
N ARG A 10 -8.80 18.73 -33.92
CA ARG A 10 -8.06 18.40 -32.71
C ARG A 10 -6.65 18.96 -32.86
N LEU A 11 -6.43 20.13 -32.28
CA LEU A 11 -5.14 20.82 -32.20
C LEU A 11 -4.54 20.72 -30.79
N GLU A 12 -4.72 19.56 -30.16
CA GLU A 12 -4.08 19.25 -28.88
C GLU A 12 -3.37 17.92 -28.99
N THR A 13 -2.25 17.92 -29.69
CA THR A 13 -1.25 16.88 -29.52
C THR A 13 0.08 17.58 -29.63
N PRO A 14 0.74 17.90 -28.50
CA PRO A 14 2.10 18.40 -28.57
C PRO A 14 2.94 17.30 -29.21
N VAL A 15 3.42 17.56 -30.43
CA VAL A 15 4.38 16.70 -31.11
C VAL A 15 5.70 16.87 -30.37
N GLY A 16 5.86 16.10 -29.30
CA GLY A 16 7.08 16.06 -28.50
C GLY A 16 8.24 15.63 -29.39
N SER A 17 9.17 16.56 -29.60
CA SER A 17 10.46 16.29 -30.22
C SER A 17 11.20 15.25 -29.37
N ARG A 18 11.05 13.98 -29.74
CA ARG A 18 11.79 12.86 -29.16
C ARG A 18 13.17 12.82 -29.81
N PHE A 19 14.02 13.79 -29.48
CA PHE A 19 15.45 13.51 -29.46
C PHE A 19 15.72 12.61 -28.25
N SER A 20 15.30 11.34 -28.33
CA SER A 20 15.78 10.32 -27.41
C SER A 20 17.17 9.95 -27.87
N PHE A 21 18.17 10.56 -27.22
CA PHE A 21 19.50 10.01 -27.24
C PHE A 21 19.39 8.67 -26.50
N ASP A 22 19.16 7.58 -27.24
CA ASP A 22 19.18 6.20 -26.73
C ASP A 22 20.62 5.87 -26.37
N TRP A 23 21.12 6.51 -25.32
CA TRP A 23 22.22 5.97 -24.56
C TRP A 23 21.72 4.66 -23.98
N ASP A 24 22.40 3.57 -24.33
CA ASP A 24 22.11 2.18 -23.98
C ASP A 24 21.85 2.04 -22.47
N SER A 25 20.61 2.32 -22.07
CA SER A 25 20.21 2.51 -20.70
C SER A 25 20.29 1.19 -19.93
N ASP A 26 20.22 0.07 -20.65
CA ASP A 26 20.40 -1.28 -20.16
C ASP A 26 21.88 -1.60 -19.87
N ALA A 27 22.81 -1.20 -20.75
CA ALA A 27 24.24 -1.31 -20.45
C ALA A 27 24.63 -0.45 -19.24
N PHE A 28 24.12 0.77 -19.17
CA PHE A 28 24.30 1.65 -18.02
C PHE A 28 23.57 1.14 -16.77
N ALA A 29 22.41 0.50 -16.86
CA ALA A 29 21.69 -0.07 -15.72
C ALA A 29 22.47 -1.20 -15.07
N ARG A 30 22.99 -2.14 -15.87
CA ARG A 30 23.79 -3.27 -15.37
C ARG A 30 25.12 -2.81 -14.76
N SER A 31 25.79 -1.83 -15.35
CA SER A 31 27.01 -1.25 -14.78
C SER A 31 26.71 -0.48 -13.50
N SER A 32 25.58 0.26 -13.46
CA SER A 32 25.16 1.02 -12.28
C SER A 32 24.81 0.13 -11.09
N GLU A 33 24.22 -1.05 -11.31
CA GLU A 33 23.94 -1.99 -10.23
C GLU A 33 25.22 -2.53 -9.57
N ARG A 34 26.30 -2.69 -10.34
CA ARG A 34 27.61 -3.08 -9.82
C ARG A 34 28.28 -1.92 -9.08
N VAL A 35 28.19 -0.71 -9.63
CA VAL A 35 28.72 0.52 -9.02
C VAL A 35 27.97 0.90 -7.75
N ALA A 36 26.64 0.74 -7.70
CA ALA A 36 25.82 1.01 -6.51
C ALA A 36 26.20 0.09 -5.34
N ARG A 37 26.37 -1.21 -5.59
CA ARG A 37 26.87 -2.16 -4.57
C ARG A 37 28.30 -1.85 -4.12
N PHE A 38 29.12 -1.33 -5.03
CA PHE A 38 30.49 -0.95 -4.71
C PHE A 38 30.58 0.33 -3.86
N LEU A 39 29.82 1.37 -4.22
CA LEU A 39 29.76 2.65 -3.50
C LEU A 39 29.08 2.55 -2.13
N GLY A 40 28.10 1.64 -1.98
CA GLY A 40 27.40 1.41 -0.70
C GLY A 40 28.20 0.61 0.33
N THR A 41 29.32 -0.02 -0.08
CA THR A 41 30.17 -0.80 0.80
C THR A 41 31.34 0.08 1.29
N GLY A 42 31.68 0.04 2.59
CA GLY A 42 32.84 0.78 3.15
C GLY A 42 34.20 0.48 2.49
N ARG A 43 34.25 -0.52 1.61
CA ARG A 43 35.39 -0.87 0.77
C ARG A 43 35.75 0.21 -0.26
N TYR A 44 34.80 0.99 -0.77
CA TYR A 44 35.10 2.11 -1.66
C TYR A 44 35.93 3.18 -0.94
N LEU A 45 35.51 3.59 0.26
CA LEU A 45 36.23 4.55 1.10
C LEU A 45 37.64 4.03 1.41
N ALA A 46 37.77 2.76 1.80
CA ALA A 46 39.08 2.17 2.09
C ALA A 46 40.04 2.22 0.89
N ILE A 47 39.58 1.85 -0.31
CA ILE A 47 40.39 1.91 -1.54
C ILE A 47 40.75 3.36 -1.88
N GLN A 48 39.80 4.29 -1.78
CA GLN A 48 40.04 5.71 -2.03
C GLN A 48 41.10 6.28 -1.08
N THR A 49 41.01 5.97 0.22
CA THR A 49 42.00 6.40 1.22
C THR A 49 43.39 5.88 0.91
N VAL A 50 43.52 4.60 0.54
CA VAL A 50 44.81 4.01 0.14
C VAL A 50 45.39 4.73 -1.08
N ILE A 51 44.57 4.99 -2.11
CA ILE A 51 45.02 5.71 -3.31
C ILE A 51 45.52 7.12 -2.96
N VAL A 52 44.79 7.87 -2.12
CA VAL A 52 45.19 9.21 -1.68
C VAL A 52 46.52 9.17 -0.92
N ILE A 53 46.69 8.21 0.00
CA ILE A 53 47.95 8.04 0.74
C ILE A 53 49.11 7.75 -0.20
N VAL A 54 48.94 6.78 -1.12
CA VAL A 54 49.98 6.44 -2.12
C VAL A 54 50.32 7.65 -2.99
N TRP A 55 49.32 8.43 -3.39
CA TRP A 55 49.51 9.62 -4.20
C TRP A 55 50.31 10.71 -3.48
N ILE A 56 50.01 10.95 -2.20
CA ILE A 56 50.76 11.88 -1.35
C ILE A 56 52.22 11.39 -1.22
N LEU A 57 52.44 10.11 -0.95
CA LEU A 57 53.79 9.54 -0.82
C LEU A 57 54.60 9.65 -2.12
N LEU A 58 53.98 9.37 -3.27
CA LEU A 58 54.61 9.51 -4.59
C LEU A 58 54.98 10.97 -4.86
N ASN A 59 54.09 11.91 -4.54
CA ASN A 59 54.37 13.33 -4.70
C ASN A 59 55.54 13.79 -3.80
N VAL A 60 55.58 13.38 -2.52
CA VAL A 60 56.69 13.67 -1.61
C VAL A 60 58.02 13.08 -2.11
N PHE A 61 58.01 11.88 -2.70
CA PHE A 61 59.20 11.31 -3.35
C PHE A 61 59.59 12.07 -4.63
N ALA A 62 58.63 12.55 -5.42
CA ALA A 62 58.88 13.34 -6.62
C ALA A 62 59.41 14.76 -6.32
N VAL A 63 59.10 15.30 -5.14
CA VAL A 63 59.68 16.55 -4.62
C VAL A 63 61.18 16.39 -4.38
N ALA A 64 61.65 15.21 -3.96
CA ALA A 64 63.07 14.91 -3.86
C ALA A 64 63.78 14.97 -5.23
N LEU A 65 63.04 14.74 -6.33
CA LEU A 65 63.50 14.92 -7.71
C LEU A 65 63.25 16.35 -8.26
N ARG A 66 62.82 17.31 -7.42
CA ARG A 66 62.47 18.70 -7.79
C ARG A 66 61.31 18.87 -8.79
N TRP A 67 60.43 17.87 -8.93
CA TRP A 67 59.34 17.91 -9.90
C TRP A 67 58.19 18.87 -9.50
N ASP A 68 58.00 19.18 -8.21
CA ASP A 68 56.99 20.16 -7.74
C ASP A 68 57.39 20.79 -6.38
N PRO A 69 58.17 21.89 -6.34
CA PRO A 69 58.55 22.58 -5.09
C PRO A 69 57.33 23.18 -4.36
N TYR A 70 57.41 23.26 -3.03
CA TYR A 70 56.34 23.80 -2.17
C TYR A 70 55.84 25.19 -2.67
N PRO A 71 54.51 25.44 -2.79
CA PRO A 71 53.36 24.64 -2.37
C PRO A 71 52.80 23.79 -3.53
N PHE A 72 52.69 22.48 -3.36
CA PHE A 72 52.34 21.46 -4.38
C PHE A 72 51.13 21.82 -5.28
N ILE A 73 51.36 22.59 -6.34
CA ILE A 73 50.30 23.22 -7.12
C ILE A 73 49.59 22.19 -7.99
N LEU A 74 50.33 21.20 -8.48
CA LEU A 74 49.80 20.15 -9.34
C LEU A 74 48.94 19.17 -8.55
N LEU A 75 49.33 18.85 -7.31
CA LEU A 75 48.55 18.01 -6.42
C LEU A 75 47.21 18.68 -6.07
N ASN A 76 47.26 19.96 -5.71
CA ASN A 76 46.06 20.71 -5.37
C ASN A 76 45.13 20.88 -6.59
N LEU A 77 45.70 21.09 -7.79
CA LEU A 77 44.93 21.19 -9.02
C LEU A 77 44.24 19.86 -9.37
N ALA A 78 44.93 18.73 -9.21
CA ALA A 78 44.37 17.42 -9.47
C ALA A 78 43.22 17.09 -8.50
N PHE A 79 43.40 17.35 -7.21
CA PHE A 79 42.35 17.16 -6.20
C PHE A 79 41.15 18.09 -6.41
N SER A 80 41.41 19.36 -6.74
CA SER A 80 40.37 20.34 -7.06
C SER A 80 39.52 19.90 -8.26
N THR A 81 40.18 19.35 -9.29
CA THR A 81 39.49 18.79 -10.46
C THR A 81 38.69 17.53 -10.10
N GLN A 82 39.24 16.66 -9.24
CA GLN A 82 38.55 15.45 -8.78
C GLN A 82 37.27 15.79 -8.01
N ALA A 83 37.31 16.78 -7.13
CA ALA A 83 36.13 17.28 -6.43
C ALA A 83 35.12 17.92 -7.40
N ALA A 84 35.61 18.73 -8.36
CA ALA A 84 34.75 19.40 -9.34
C ALA A 84 33.99 18.41 -10.24
N TYR A 85 34.61 17.29 -10.65
CA TYR A 85 33.95 16.25 -11.45
C TYR A 85 33.05 15.32 -10.62
N ALA A 86 33.29 15.20 -9.31
CA ALA A 86 32.45 14.40 -8.43
C ALA A 86 31.01 14.95 -8.34
N ALA A 87 30.84 16.27 -8.28
CA ALA A 87 29.53 16.92 -8.17
C ALA A 87 28.52 16.52 -9.28
N PRO A 88 28.84 16.61 -10.59
CA PRO A 88 27.92 16.19 -11.65
C PRO A 88 27.67 14.67 -11.67
N LEU A 89 28.66 13.85 -11.30
CA LEU A 89 28.48 12.39 -11.24
C LEU A 89 27.53 11.99 -10.11
N ILE A 90 27.65 12.63 -8.95
CA ILE A 90 26.73 12.45 -7.81
C ILE A 90 25.32 12.90 -8.20
N LEU A 91 25.18 14.03 -8.88
CA LEU A 91 23.88 14.53 -9.34
C LEU A 91 23.20 13.56 -10.32
N LEU A 92 23.96 12.96 -11.24
CA LEU A 92 23.44 11.92 -12.15
C LEU A 92 23.04 10.64 -11.40
N ALA A 93 23.80 10.25 -10.37
CA ALA A 93 23.44 9.11 -9.54
C ALA A 93 22.16 9.37 -8.74
N GLN A 94 22.01 10.57 -8.17
CA GLN A 94 20.85 11.01 -7.41
C GLN A 94 19.59 11.10 -8.28
N ASN A 95 19.67 11.73 -9.46
CA ASN A 95 18.52 11.79 -10.38
C ASN A 95 17.96 10.42 -10.76
N ARG A 96 18.82 9.38 -10.83
CA ARG A 96 18.38 8.01 -11.11
C ARG A 96 17.73 7.34 -9.89
N GLN A 97 18.21 7.64 -8.69
CA GLN A 97 17.59 7.18 -7.45
C GLN A 97 16.21 7.82 -7.29
N ASP A 98 16.12 9.15 -7.41
CA ASP A 98 14.86 9.89 -7.30
C ASP A 98 13.81 9.43 -8.32
N ASN A 99 14.23 9.10 -9.54
CA ASN A 99 13.32 8.57 -10.56
C ASN A 99 12.82 7.17 -10.21
N ARG A 100 13.65 6.29 -9.65
CA ARG A 100 13.22 4.97 -9.17
C ARG A 100 12.27 5.11 -7.98
N ASP A 101 12.60 5.98 -7.04
CA ASP A 101 11.81 6.22 -5.83
C ASP A 101 10.42 6.76 -6.19
N LYS A 102 10.34 7.68 -7.16
CA LYS A 102 9.06 8.17 -7.71
C LYS A 102 8.21 7.04 -8.30
N VAL A 103 8.80 6.18 -9.14
CA VAL A 103 8.08 5.04 -9.73
C VAL A 103 7.58 4.09 -8.65
N SER A 104 8.42 3.75 -7.66
CA SER A 104 7.98 2.90 -6.55
C SER A 104 6.85 3.52 -5.73
N LEU A 105 6.89 4.84 -5.48
CA LEU A 105 5.83 5.54 -4.76
C LEU A 105 4.52 5.57 -5.53
N ASP A 106 4.56 5.74 -6.85
CA ASP A 106 3.36 5.74 -7.68
C ASP A 106 2.74 4.34 -7.82
N GLU A 107 3.57 3.29 -7.90
CA GLU A 107 3.10 1.91 -7.82
C GLU A 107 2.44 1.62 -6.46
N ASP A 108 3.06 2.01 -5.35
CA ASP A 108 2.50 1.80 -4.02
C ASP A 108 1.17 2.54 -3.82
N ARG A 109 1.06 3.77 -4.32
CA ARG A 109 -0.21 4.52 -4.32
C ARG A 109 -1.29 3.79 -5.12
N THR A 110 -0.94 3.29 -6.30
CA THR A 110 -1.88 2.57 -7.18
C THR A 110 -2.34 1.27 -6.52
N ARG A 111 -1.42 0.50 -5.93
CA ARG A 111 -1.73 -0.72 -5.18
C ARG A 111 -2.61 -0.43 -3.98
N ALA A 112 -2.29 0.61 -3.20
CA ALA A 112 -3.12 1.00 -2.05
C ALA A 112 -4.54 1.41 -2.46
N ALA A 113 -4.70 2.11 -3.59
CA ALA A 113 -6.01 2.45 -4.13
C ALA A 113 -6.81 1.20 -4.55
N GLN A 114 -6.16 0.22 -5.20
CA GLN A 114 -6.78 -1.05 -5.57
C GLN A 114 -7.20 -1.87 -4.34
N THR A 115 -6.30 -2.05 -3.38
CA THR A 115 -6.62 -2.78 -2.12
C THR A 115 -7.78 -2.13 -1.38
N LYS A 116 -7.84 -0.80 -1.36
CA LYS A 116 -8.97 -0.08 -0.76
C LYS A 116 -10.28 -0.38 -1.51
N ALA A 117 -10.28 -0.30 -2.84
CA ALA A 117 -11.44 -0.59 -3.66
C ALA A 117 -11.92 -2.04 -3.50
N ASP A 118 -10.99 -3.01 -3.48
CA ASP A 118 -11.30 -4.42 -3.25
C ASP A 118 -11.90 -4.66 -1.86
N THR A 119 -11.39 -3.97 -0.84
CA THR A 119 -11.93 -4.04 0.52
C THR A 119 -13.33 -3.44 0.59
N GLU A 120 -13.56 -2.30 -0.06
CA GLU A 120 -14.88 -1.67 -0.14
C GLU A 120 -15.88 -2.56 -0.90
N PHE A 121 -15.43 -3.21 -1.98
CA PHE A 121 -16.23 -4.17 -2.73
C PHE A 121 -16.61 -5.39 -1.87
N LEU A 122 -15.63 -6.02 -1.22
CA LEU A 122 -15.87 -7.16 -0.32
C LEU A 122 -16.76 -6.78 0.86
N ALA A 123 -16.60 -5.58 1.43
CA ALA A 123 -17.48 -5.09 2.49
C ALA A 123 -18.93 -4.92 2.01
N ARG A 124 -19.11 -4.44 0.77
CA ARG A 124 -20.44 -4.28 0.16
C ARG A 124 -21.08 -5.63 -0.17
N GLU A 125 -20.32 -6.58 -0.71
CA GLU A 125 -20.76 -7.95 -0.95
C GLU A 125 -21.07 -8.71 0.34
N LEU A 126 -20.27 -8.51 1.39
CA LEU A 126 -20.55 -9.09 2.70
C LEU A 126 -21.82 -8.50 3.31
N ALA A 127 -22.05 -7.19 3.12
CA ALA A 127 -23.26 -6.53 3.58
C ALA A 127 -24.51 -7.03 2.82
N SER A 128 -24.44 -7.17 1.49
CA SER A 128 -25.55 -7.72 0.69
C SER A 128 -25.82 -9.19 1.04
N LEU A 129 -24.78 -10.00 1.20
CA LEU A 129 -24.89 -11.40 1.65
C LEU A 129 -25.49 -11.49 3.05
N ARG A 130 -25.07 -10.63 3.97
CA ARG A 130 -25.62 -10.58 5.34
C ARG A 130 -27.09 -10.20 5.34
N LEU A 131 -27.52 -9.27 4.49
CA LEU A 131 -28.94 -8.92 4.35
C LEU A 131 -29.72 -10.09 3.78
N ALA A 132 -29.26 -10.71 2.69
CA ALA A 132 -29.91 -11.86 2.07
C ALA A 132 -30.02 -13.06 3.04
N VAL A 133 -28.97 -13.36 3.80
CA VAL A 133 -28.99 -14.43 4.82
C VAL A 133 -29.85 -14.03 6.03
N GLY A 134 -29.78 -12.77 6.45
CA GLY A 134 -30.59 -12.24 7.55
C GLY A 134 -32.09 -12.24 7.27
N GLU A 135 -32.48 -12.11 6.00
CA GLU A 135 -33.87 -12.20 5.54
C GLU A 135 -34.35 -13.65 5.41
N VAL A 136 -33.45 -14.60 5.12
CA VAL A 136 -33.81 -15.99 4.80
C VAL A 136 -33.76 -16.95 5.99
N ALA A 137 -32.86 -16.80 6.97
CA ALA A 137 -32.72 -17.86 7.97
C ALA A 137 -32.16 -17.40 9.31
N THR A 138 -32.98 -17.45 10.36
CA THR A 138 -32.72 -18.45 11.41
C THR A 138 -33.89 -18.55 12.36
N ARG A 139 -34.38 -17.46 12.93
CA ARG A 139 -35.28 -17.61 14.07
C ARG A 139 -36.69 -18.04 13.67
N ASP A 140 -37.34 -17.32 12.77
CA ASP A 140 -38.75 -17.60 12.46
C ASP A 140 -38.90 -18.79 11.52
N TYR A 141 -37.98 -18.97 10.57
CA TYR A 141 -37.94 -20.16 9.70
C TYR A 141 -37.64 -21.44 10.49
N LEU A 142 -36.57 -21.51 11.30
CA LEU A 142 -36.31 -22.73 12.10
C LEU A 142 -37.42 -22.99 13.10
N ARG A 143 -38.05 -21.95 13.65
CA ARG A 143 -39.16 -22.13 14.60
C ARG A 143 -40.40 -22.67 13.91
N ARG A 144 -40.67 -22.26 12.66
CA ARG A 144 -41.77 -22.79 11.85
C ARG A 144 -41.54 -24.26 11.51
N GLU A 145 -40.32 -24.59 11.06
CA GLU A 145 -39.97 -25.96 10.70
C GLU A 145 -39.95 -26.89 11.92
N LEU A 146 -39.48 -26.41 13.08
CA LEU A 146 -39.57 -27.15 14.34
C LEU A 146 -41.02 -27.38 14.79
N GLU A 147 -41.89 -26.39 14.61
CA GLU A 147 -43.31 -26.51 14.96
C GLU A 147 -44.01 -27.51 14.01
N GLU A 148 -43.69 -27.46 12.72
CA GLU A 148 -44.23 -28.39 11.71
C GLU A 148 -43.78 -29.84 11.97
N ILE A 149 -42.49 -30.06 12.27
CA ILE A 149 -41.97 -31.38 12.65
C ILE A 149 -42.65 -31.89 13.93
N LYS A 150 -42.84 -31.02 14.93
CA LYS A 150 -43.55 -31.37 16.17
C LYS A 150 -45.00 -31.78 15.90
N ASP A 151 -45.71 -31.04 15.05
CA ASP A 151 -47.11 -31.33 14.70
C ASP A 151 -47.24 -32.67 13.97
N VAL A 152 -46.30 -32.97 13.06
CA VAL A 152 -46.23 -34.28 12.38
C VAL A 152 -45.99 -35.41 13.39
N LEU A 153 -45.11 -35.20 14.37
CA LEU A 153 -44.81 -36.20 15.39
C LEU A 153 -46.02 -36.45 16.31
N ASP A 154 -46.69 -35.39 16.80
CA ASP A 154 -47.91 -35.50 17.61
C ASP A 154 -49.02 -36.26 16.86
N ARG A 155 -49.11 -36.06 15.54
CA ARG A 155 -50.07 -36.76 14.69
C ARG A 155 -49.77 -38.25 14.54
N ILE A 156 -48.49 -38.63 14.48
CA ILE A 156 -48.06 -40.04 14.44
C ILE A 156 -48.30 -40.71 15.80
N ASP A 157 -48.02 -40.00 16.91
CA ASP A 157 -48.21 -40.51 18.27
C ASP A 157 -49.69 -40.76 18.58
N ALA A 158 -50.56 -39.86 18.10
CA ALA A 158 -52.02 -40.01 18.17
C ALA A 158 -52.55 -41.21 17.36
N VAL A 159 -51.85 -41.63 16.31
CA VAL A 159 -52.23 -42.80 15.49
C VAL A 159 -51.65 -44.10 16.07
N THR A 160 -50.51 -44.02 16.77
CA THR A 160 -49.78 -45.20 17.28
C THR A 160 -50.26 -45.65 18.66
N THR A 161 -51.02 -44.82 19.39
CA THR A 161 -51.50 -45.14 20.75
C THR A 161 -52.97 -45.59 20.74
N PRO A 162 -53.28 -46.89 20.88
CA PRO A 162 -54.62 -47.31 21.23
C PRO A 162 -54.76 -47.26 22.76
N ASP A 163 -55.67 -46.38 23.21
CA ASP A 163 -56.29 -46.35 24.55
C ASP A 163 -55.65 -45.46 25.65
N GLY A 164 -56.41 -44.44 26.08
CA GLY A 164 -56.42 -43.93 27.46
C GLY A 164 -55.67 -42.63 27.83
N ALA A 165 -56.33 -41.47 27.67
CA ALA A 165 -56.52 -40.39 28.67
C ALA A 165 -56.29 -38.94 28.15
N PRO A 166 -57.21 -37.99 28.43
CA PRO A 166 -57.06 -36.58 28.08
C PRO A 166 -56.20 -35.86 29.12
N LYS A 167 -55.12 -35.19 28.71
CA LYS A 167 -54.39 -34.25 29.57
C LYS A 167 -54.78 -32.81 29.26
N THR A 168 -55.81 -32.34 29.96
CA THR A 168 -56.02 -30.92 30.27
C THR A 168 -55.15 -30.48 31.44
N ASP A 169 -54.68 -29.22 31.37
CA ASP A 169 -54.14 -28.32 32.42
C ASP A 169 -52.66 -27.91 32.20
N LYS A 170 -52.18 -26.68 32.41
CA LYS A 170 -52.72 -25.43 32.97
C LYS A 170 -51.72 -24.29 32.69
N LYS A 171 -52.23 -23.09 32.42
CA LYS A 171 -51.73 -21.73 32.76
C LYS A 171 -50.21 -21.47 32.93
N ARG A 172 -49.75 -20.39 32.29
CA ARG A 172 -49.05 -19.28 32.98
C ARG A 172 -49.42 -17.90 32.39
N LYS A 173 -49.91 -17.02 33.28
CA LYS A 173 -50.26 -15.59 33.09
C LYS A 173 -49.03 -14.70 33.39
N ALA A 174 -49.12 -13.44 32.96
CA ALA A 174 -48.27 -12.25 33.23
C ALA A 174 -47.06 -12.13 32.31
N VAL A 175 -46.85 -11.06 31.52
CA VAL A 175 -46.87 -9.63 31.85
C VAL A 175 -47.16 -8.82 30.58
N ARG A 176 -48.24 -8.03 30.53
CA ARG A 176 -48.37 -6.89 29.59
C ARG A 176 -49.47 -5.91 30.01
N LYS A 177 -49.20 -5.06 31.00
CA LYS A 177 -49.78 -3.70 31.07
C LYS A 177 -49.01 -2.81 32.06
N LYS A 178 -48.11 -1.97 31.53
CA LYS A 178 -47.71 -0.65 32.10
C LYS A 178 -47.07 0.16 30.95
N THR A 179 -47.86 1.05 30.33
CA THR A 179 -47.68 2.53 30.38
C THR A 179 -46.46 2.98 29.56
N SER A 180 -46.64 3.41 28.31
CA SER A 180 -46.86 4.81 27.92
C SER A 180 -45.89 5.80 28.59
N GLY A 181 -44.86 6.21 27.82
CA GLY A 181 -44.22 7.52 27.88
C GLY A 181 -43.04 7.67 28.85
N GLN A 182 -41.81 7.76 28.33
CA GLN A 182 -40.97 8.96 28.52
C GLN A 182 -39.79 9.01 27.52
N THR A 183 -39.51 10.23 27.10
CA THR A 183 -38.63 10.82 26.07
C THR A 183 -37.13 10.43 26.14
N PRO A 184 -36.38 10.46 25.02
CA PRO A 184 -34.92 10.39 25.01
C PRO A 184 -34.29 11.79 25.09
N SER A 185 -33.47 12.04 26.12
CA SER A 185 -32.50 13.15 26.24
C SER A 185 -31.70 12.86 27.52
N SER A 186 -30.37 12.94 27.64
CA SER A 186 -29.34 13.63 26.87
C SER A 186 -27.95 13.23 27.40
N ALA A 187 -26.97 13.19 26.48
CA ALA A 187 -25.55 13.56 26.66
C ALA A 187 -24.58 12.56 27.37
N PRO A 188 -23.25 12.80 27.32
CA PRO A 188 -22.35 12.04 26.44
C PRO A 188 -21.25 11.29 27.21
N ILE A 189 -20.70 10.25 26.59
CA ILE A 189 -19.53 9.55 27.12
C ILE A 189 -18.29 10.31 26.65
N SER A 190 -17.62 10.99 27.59
CA SER A 190 -16.28 11.54 27.39
C SER A 190 -15.24 10.42 27.53
N PRO A 191 -14.28 10.25 26.59
CA PRO A 191 -13.19 9.30 26.75
C PRO A 191 -12.09 9.91 27.62
N GLY A 192 -11.86 9.33 28.80
CA GLY A 192 -10.71 9.66 29.64
C GLY A 192 -9.51 8.78 29.30
N ALA A 193 -8.45 9.42 28.78
CA ALA A 193 -7.03 9.07 28.90
C ALA A 193 -6.22 10.24 28.29
N PRO A 194 -4.95 10.50 28.67
CA PRO A 194 -4.03 9.65 29.41
C PRO A 194 -3.30 10.36 30.59
N ASP A 195 -2.78 9.56 31.53
CA ASP A 195 -1.65 9.96 32.37
C ASP A 195 -0.46 9.03 32.07
N VAL A 196 0.71 9.68 31.93
CA VAL A 196 2.11 9.19 31.79
C VAL A 196 2.60 8.83 30.39
#